data_AF-A0A4T0W2G1-F1
#
_entry.id   AF-A0A4T0W2G1-F1
#
_cell.length_a   1.000
_cell.length_b   1.000
_cell.length_c   1.000
_cell.angle_alpha   90.00
_cell.angle_beta   90.00
_cell.angle_gamma   90.00
#
_symmetry.space_group_name_H-M   'P 1'
#
loop_
_entity.id
_entity.type
_entity.pdbx_description
1 polymer ?
#
loop_
_entity_poly.entity_id
_entity_poly.type
_entity_poly.pdbx_seq_one_letter_code
_entity_poly.pdbx_strand_id
1 'polypeptide(L)'
;MKPKPKTLRKGLGRVLSEEEQRIFDGVEYILHSDLRTDICDVYEAVQYYNAVFYPYTRAGHSGNANLFIDQIPLTVVKYLPTSIAHNLVAIVFQHRLHVQMEWKFDCPSAKHAQARLHHHRGISIRALNEDIANAKTQSSDTVLTGVTLLMQSEITSCISPNWKHHATGFLAMLACRGGATGWLKSASYLRGVLLSFLITMVVTNTTSPSFDQVEICSHEELIAMTEELYPLGLHPSIPCPMPLFLEIIRINHLRDQFSKGLIGKEEAEISADEIISRIMDFNSEDCTGFYEAKEQRDLITHMFHSAVAVFGISSLQSNGVLPNTRHLRSLKTGHSDRLYCLLEEMRKHTVLKKSVQWPLIVAGVEAGIRVDKRRLVGELLVDQGKDIGTPLSFHAKTILRKFWDGTNTDWDVCFDQPYALVA
;
A
#
# COMPACT_ATOMS: atom_id res chain seq x y z
N MET A 1 22.90 -28.47 41.39
CA MET A 1 22.82 -28.90 39.97
C MET A 1 21.97 -27.88 39.22
N LYS A 2 22.55 -27.14 38.26
CA LYS A 2 21.80 -26.18 37.43
C LYS A 2 20.84 -26.95 36.51
N PRO A 3 19.58 -26.50 36.30
CA PRO A 3 18.69 -27.15 35.37
C PRO A 3 19.18 -26.88 33.93
N LYS A 4 19.32 -27.95 33.14
CA LYS A 4 19.62 -27.82 31.71
C LYS A 4 18.45 -27.12 31.00
N PRO A 5 18.71 -26.14 30.11
CA PRO A 5 17.65 -25.54 29.32
C PRO A 5 17.07 -26.58 28.36
N LYS A 6 15.74 -26.72 28.38
CA LYS A 6 14.98 -27.53 27.43
C LYS A 6 15.16 -26.91 26.04
N THR A 7 15.67 -27.69 25.10
CA THR A 7 15.71 -27.35 23.67
C THR A 7 14.29 -27.21 23.14
N LEU A 8 13.89 -25.97 22.85
CA LEU A 8 12.65 -25.66 22.13
C LEU A 8 12.76 -26.20 20.70
N ARG A 9 11.73 -26.96 20.27
CA ARG A 9 11.61 -27.51 18.92
C ARG A 9 11.69 -26.38 17.88
N LYS A 10 12.57 -26.55 16.89
CA LYS A 10 12.70 -25.71 15.69
C LYS A 10 11.35 -25.57 14.98
N GLY A 11 10.77 -24.37 15.04
CA GLY A 11 9.81 -23.91 14.04
C GLY A 11 10.56 -23.45 12.79
N LEU A 12 9.87 -23.44 11.64
CA LEU A 12 10.33 -22.94 10.33
C LEU A 12 10.53 -21.41 10.32
N GLY A 13 11.30 -20.88 11.27
CA GLY A 13 11.80 -19.51 11.27
C GLY A 13 13.23 -19.48 10.72
N ARG A 14 13.59 -18.40 10.02
CA ARG A 14 14.97 -18.14 9.59
C ARG A 14 15.89 -18.21 10.81
N VAL A 15 16.96 -19.00 10.71
CA VAL A 15 18.01 -19.03 11.74
C VAL A 15 18.81 -17.73 11.58
N LEU A 16 18.81 -16.92 12.64
CA LEU A 16 19.59 -15.69 12.70
C LEU A 16 21.09 -16.01 12.73
N SER A 17 21.88 -15.13 12.14
CA SER A 17 23.32 -15.15 12.37
C SER A 17 23.62 -14.77 13.83
N GLU A 18 24.77 -15.18 14.36
CA GLU A 18 25.18 -14.79 15.72
C GLU A 18 25.28 -13.27 15.90
N GLU A 19 25.53 -12.54 14.82
CA GLU A 19 25.61 -11.08 14.79
C GLU A 19 24.22 -10.45 14.86
N GLU A 20 23.25 -10.99 14.10
CA GLU A 20 21.83 -10.61 14.21
C GLU A 20 21.32 -10.90 15.64
N GLN A 21 21.66 -12.06 16.19
CA GLN A 21 21.23 -12.47 17.53
C GLN A 21 21.78 -11.55 18.63
N ARG A 22 23.04 -11.12 18.54
CA ARG A 22 23.63 -10.13 19.47
C ARG A 22 23.01 -8.73 19.31
N ILE A 23 22.64 -8.32 18.10
CA ILE A 23 21.92 -7.06 17.86
C ILE A 23 20.55 -7.12 18.52
N PHE A 24 19.81 -8.22 18.38
CA PHE A 24 18.50 -8.40 19.01
C PHE A 24 18.58 -8.46 20.54
N ASP A 25 19.54 -9.21 21.10
CA ASP A 25 19.75 -9.30 22.55
C ASP A 25 20.12 -7.92 23.16
N GLY A 26 20.94 -7.13 22.47
CA GLY A 26 21.29 -5.77 22.89
C GLY A 26 20.13 -4.77 22.81
N VAL A 27 19.24 -4.93 21.83
CA VAL A 27 18.03 -4.09 21.64
C VAL A 27 16.96 -4.42 22.70
N GLU A 28 16.85 -5.67 23.16
CA GLU A 28 15.85 -6.08 24.14
C GLU A 28 16.08 -5.48 25.54
N TYR A 29 17.34 -5.31 25.97
CA TYR A 29 17.68 -4.63 27.23
C TYR A 29 17.40 -3.11 27.23
N ILE A 30 17.36 -2.49 26.05
CA ILE A 30 17.16 -1.05 25.86
C ILE A 30 15.68 -0.65 25.84
N LEU A 31 14.78 -1.61 25.57
CA LEU A 31 13.32 -1.45 25.55
C LEU A 31 12.69 -1.26 26.95
N HIS A 32 13.40 -1.59 28.03
CA HIS A 32 12.83 -1.74 29.37
C HIS A 32 13.41 -0.80 30.45
N SER A 33 14.08 0.29 30.05
CA SER A 33 14.61 1.26 31.01
C SER A 33 13.54 2.26 31.44
N ASP A 34 13.28 2.38 32.75
CA ASP A 34 12.39 3.39 33.34
C ASP A 34 12.86 4.84 33.09
N LEU A 35 14.11 5.03 32.63
CA LEU A 35 14.70 6.33 32.28
C LEU A 35 14.53 6.68 30.80
N ARG A 36 13.87 5.84 30.01
CA ARG A 36 13.72 6.01 28.57
C ARG A 36 12.66 7.07 28.26
N THR A 37 13.04 8.07 27.47
CA THR A 37 12.15 9.18 27.07
C THR A 37 11.58 8.98 25.67
N ASP A 38 10.53 9.72 25.35
CA ASP A 38 9.94 9.75 24.00
C ASP A 38 10.96 10.18 22.93
N ILE A 39 11.95 11.00 23.30
CA ILE A 39 13.04 11.42 22.39
C ILE A 39 13.94 10.22 22.04
N CYS A 40 14.25 9.37 23.01
CA CYS A 40 15.03 8.14 22.77
C CYS A 40 14.32 7.24 21.75
N ASP A 41 12.98 7.13 21.83
CA ASP A 41 12.18 6.37 20.88
C ASP A 41 12.26 6.93 19.47
N VAL A 42 12.23 8.26 19.31
CA VAL A 42 12.36 8.88 17.98
C VAL A 42 13.72 8.58 17.36
N TYR A 43 14.82 8.74 18.11
CA TYR A 43 16.16 8.44 17.60
C TYR A 43 16.32 6.96 17.23
N GLU A 44 15.83 6.07 18.08
CA GLU A 44 15.89 4.63 17.80
C GLU A 44 15.02 4.25 16.59
N ALA A 45 13.84 4.85 16.45
CA ALA A 45 12.97 4.60 15.31
C ALA A 45 13.65 5.02 14.00
N VAL A 46 14.33 6.17 13.97
CA VAL A 46 15.10 6.61 12.80
C VAL A 46 16.26 5.66 12.51
N GLN A 47 17.00 5.21 13.52
CA GLN A 47 18.07 4.23 13.34
C GLN A 47 17.53 2.92 12.76
N TYR A 48 16.42 2.41 13.29
CA TYR A 48 15.78 1.21 12.78
C TYR A 48 15.28 1.37 11.36
N TYR A 49 14.62 2.51 11.06
CA TYR A 49 14.16 2.81 9.72
C TYR A 49 15.32 2.78 8.73
N ASN A 50 16.44 3.43 9.05
CA ASN A 50 17.63 3.45 8.20
C ASN A 50 18.31 2.08 8.06
N ALA A 51 18.28 1.26 9.11
CA ALA A 51 18.97 -0.03 9.15
C ALA A 51 18.13 -1.19 8.58
N VAL A 52 16.80 -1.10 8.62
CA VAL A 52 15.89 -2.20 8.30
C VAL A 52 14.90 -1.83 7.20
N PHE A 53 14.05 -0.82 7.41
CA PHE A 53 13.02 -0.44 6.43
C PHE A 53 13.62 0.07 5.12
N TYR A 54 14.56 1.01 5.20
CA TYR A 54 15.15 1.64 4.03
C TYR A 54 15.85 0.60 3.14
N PRO A 55 16.77 -0.26 3.64
CA PRO A 55 17.42 -1.27 2.81
C PRO A 55 16.44 -2.28 2.22
N TYR A 56 15.46 -2.75 3.00
CA TYR A 56 14.42 -3.65 2.51
C TYR A 56 13.61 -3.03 1.37
N THR A 57 13.14 -1.80 1.58
CA THR A 57 12.27 -1.14 0.61
C THR A 57 13.06 -0.67 -0.61
N ARG A 58 14.33 -0.29 -0.48
CA ARG A 58 15.22 0.02 -1.61
C ARG A 58 15.64 -1.22 -2.41
N ALA A 59 15.63 -2.41 -1.82
CA ALA A 59 16.22 -3.61 -2.43
C ALA A 59 15.68 -3.88 -3.85
N GLY A 60 16.58 -4.02 -4.82
CA GLY A 60 16.27 -4.29 -6.23
C GLY A 60 15.91 -3.06 -7.07
N HIS A 61 15.69 -1.90 -6.45
CA HIS A 61 15.32 -0.67 -7.18
C HIS A 61 16.55 -0.03 -7.84
N SER A 62 16.34 0.58 -9.00
CA SER A 62 17.38 1.38 -9.63
C SER A 62 17.68 2.64 -8.81
N GLY A 63 18.98 2.95 -8.63
CA GLY A 63 19.47 3.88 -7.60
C GLY A 63 18.84 5.28 -7.54
N ASN A 64 18.30 5.80 -8.66
CA ASN A 64 17.68 7.14 -8.71
C ASN A 64 16.15 7.08 -8.82
N ALA A 65 15.52 5.90 -8.81
CA ALA A 65 14.11 5.73 -9.20
C ALA A 65 13.09 5.85 -8.05
N ASN A 66 13.54 5.96 -6.79
CA ASN A 66 12.64 5.94 -5.63
C ASN A 66 12.68 7.26 -4.84
N LEU A 67 11.72 8.16 -5.12
CA LEU A 67 11.54 9.42 -4.39
C LEU A 67 10.75 9.28 -3.08
N PHE A 68 10.18 8.13 -2.82
CA PHE A 68 9.30 7.92 -1.66
C PHE A 68 10.09 7.59 -0.40
N ILE A 69 11.32 7.09 -0.55
CA ILE A 69 12.07 6.50 0.55
C ILE A 69 13.54 6.87 0.42
N ASP A 70 14.02 7.64 1.38
CA ASP A 70 15.44 7.89 1.60
C ASP A 70 15.82 7.64 3.07
N GLN A 71 17.11 7.53 3.35
CA GLN A 71 17.63 7.52 4.71
C GLN A 71 17.34 8.86 5.38
N ILE A 72 17.02 8.82 6.68
CA ILE A 72 16.81 10.01 7.50
C ILE A 72 18.10 10.30 8.26
N PRO A 73 18.84 11.39 7.97
CA PRO A 73 20.06 11.71 8.70
C PRO A 73 19.79 11.92 10.20
N LEU A 74 20.61 11.33 11.09
CA LEU A 74 20.43 11.50 12.53
C LEU A 74 20.54 12.96 12.99
N THR A 75 21.21 13.80 12.21
CA THR A 75 21.36 15.24 12.46
C THR A 75 20.07 16.03 12.30
N VAL A 76 19.10 15.53 11.50
CA VAL A 76 17.83 16.23 11.25
C VAL A 76 16.72 15.82 12.21
N VAL A 77 16.92 14.77 13.01
CA VAL A 77 15.89 14.18 13.91
C VAL A 77 15.31 15.22 14.87
N LYS A 78 16.15 16.09 15.44
CA LYS A 78 15.73 17.16 16.35
C LYS A 78 14.85 18.25 15.71
N TYR A 79 14.78 18.29 14.39
CA TYR A 79 13.96 19.23 13.63
C TYR A 79 12.69 18.59 13.07
N LEU A 80 12.47 17.29 13.30
CA LEU A 80 11.25 16.64 12.88
C LEU A 80 10.07 17.22 13.68
N PRO A 81 8.99 17.66 13.01
CA PRO A 81 7.76 18.03 13.67
C PRO A 81 7.24 16.90 14.55
N THR A 82 6.64 17.24 15.71
CA THR A 82 6.16 16.26 16.69
C THR A 82 5.24 15.21 16.07
N SER A 83 4.30 15.64 15.23
CA SER A 83 3.39 14.74 14.52
C SER A 83 4.13 13.71 13.65
N ILE A 84 5.11 14.17 12.86
CA ILE A 84 5.90 13.34 11.96
C ILE A 84 6.81 12.39 12.76
N ALA A 85 7.53 12.91 13.75
CA ALA A 85 8.45 12.13 14.58
C ALA A 85 7.73 10.98 15.30
N HIS A 86 6.59 11.27 15.92
CA HIS A 86 5.84 10.25 16.66
C HIS A 86 5.07 9.29 15.74
N ASN A 87 4.65 9.71 14.54
CA ASN A 87 4.14 8.78 13.52
C ASN A 87 5.22 7.80 13.06
N LEU A 88 6.45 8.26 12.83
CA LEU A 88 7.56 7.39 12.44
C LEU A 88 7.83 6.32 13.50
N VAL A 89 7.83 6.71 14.79
CA VAL A 89 7.94 5.75 15.89
C VAL A 89 6.83 4.71 15.83
N ALA A 90 5.58 5.13 15.61
CA ALA A 90 4.45 4.22 15.52
C ALA A 90 4.60 3.21 14.35
N ILE A 91 4.97 3.68 13.16
CA ILE A 91 5.22 2.82 11.99
C ILE A 91 6.32 1.79 12.31
N VAL A 92 7.41 2.24 12.91
CA VAL A 92 8.55 1.38 13.25
C VAL A 92 8.19 0.33 14.29
N PHE A 93 7.51 0.73 15.35
CA PHE A 93 7.11 -0.18 16.42
C PHE A 93 6.11 -1.21 15.90
N GLN A 94 5.18 -0.83 15.03
CA GLN A 94 4.26 -1.80 14.40
C GLN A 94 5.02 -2.86 13.60
N HIS A 95 5.91 -2.43 12.71
CA HIS A 95 6.67 -3.36 11.89
C HIS A 95 7.54 -4.28 12.74
N ARG A 96 8.25 -3.72 13.73
CA ARG A 96 9.02 -4.52 14.71
C ARG A 96 8.14 -5.54 15.41
N LEU A 97 6.97 -5.14 15.89
CA LEU A 97 6.00 -6.04 16.52
C LEU A 97 5.61 -7.18 15.57
N HIS A 98 5.29 -6.88 14.31
CA HIS A 98 4.93 -7.92 13.33
C HIS A 98 6.08 -8.88 13.03
N VAL A 99 7.28 -8.36 12.78
CA VAL A 99 8.47 -9.17 12.52
C VAL A 99 8.88 -10.00 13.74
N GLN A 100 8.75 -9.45 14.96
CA GLN A 100 9.13 -10.13 16.21
C GLN A 100 8.06 -11.11 16.72
N MET A 101 6.76 -10.84 16.51
CA MET A 101 5.69 -11.77 16.92
C MET A 101 5.73 -13.10 16.16
N GLU A 102 6.31 -13.14 14.97
CA GLU A 102 6.64 -14.39 14.28
C GLU A 102 7.66 -15.25 15.04
N TRP A 103 8.50 -14.62 15.87
CA TRP A 103 9.61 -15.29 16.56
C TRP A 103 9.20 -15.92 17.89
N LYS A 104 7.89 -15.96 18.20
CA LYS A 104 7.29 -16.61 19.38
C LYS A 104 8.05 -16.34 20.68
N PHE A 105 8.11 -15.08 21.06
CA PHE A 105 8.39 -14.71 22.44
C PHE A 105 7.08 -14.21 23.07
N ASP A 106 6.55 -14.94 24.04
CA ASP A 106 5.68 -14.37 25.09
C ASP A 106 6.57 -13.41 25.90
N CYS A 107 6.98 -12.31 25.28
CA CYS A 107 7.82 -11.33 25.91
C CYS A 107 6.91 -10.24 26.50
N PRO A 108 7.06 -9.90 27.78
CA PRO A 108 6.58 -8.63 28.33
C PRO A 108 6.92 -7.41 27.43
N SER A 109 7.93 -7.51 26.56
CA SER A 109 8.27 -6.52 25.53
C SER A 109 7.20 -6.28 24.48
N ALA A 110 6.37 -7.26 24.09
CA ALA A 110 5.35 -7.07 23.06
C ALA A 110 4.20 -6.18 23.56
N LYS A 111 3.73 -6.40 24.79
CA LYS A 111 2.72 -5.53 25.43
C LYS A 111 3.26 -4.13 25.67
N HIS A 112 4.52 -4.01 26.08
CA HIS A 112 5.18 -2.72 26.25
C HIS A 112 5.33 -1.97 24.92
N ALA A 113 5.81 -2.64 23.87
CA ALA A 113 5.93 -2.05 22.53
C ALA A 113 4.56 -1.67 21.95
N GLN A 114 3.51 -2.46 22.19
CA GLN A 114 2.14 -2.07 21.83
C GLN A 114 1.67 -0.83 22.61
N ALA A 115 1.97 -0.73 23.90
CA ALA A 115 1.63 0.46 24.68
C ALA A 115 2.39 1.71 24.18
N ARG A 116 3.69 1.58 23.88
CA ARG A 116 4.50 2.66 23.30
C ARG A 116 3.99 3.06 21.91
N LEU A 117 3.64 2.09 21.05
CA LEU A 117 3.01 2.34 19.75
C LEU A 117 1.77 3.24 19.90
N HIS A 118 0.83 2.87 20.79
CA HIS A 118 -0.38 3.66 21.02
C HIS A 118 -0.09 5.02 21.67
N HIS A 119 0.88 5.10 22.57
CA HIS A 119 1.34 6.35 23.18
C HIS A 119 1.85 7.35 22.14
N HIS A 120 2.78 6.93 21.28
CA HIS A 120 3.34 7.77 20.22
C HIS A 120 2.27 8.18 19.19
N ARG A 121 1.40 7.25 18.78
CA ARG A 121 0.27 7.59 17.90
C ARG A 121 -0.65 8.64 18.54
N GLY A 122 -0.93 8.51 19.84
CA GLY A 122 -1.72 9.50 20.59
C GLY A 122 -1.06 10.89 20.64
N ILE A 123 0.26 10.96 20.79
CA ILE A 123 1.00 12.23 20.72
C ILE A 123 0.91 12.84 19.32
N SER A 124 1.11 12.03 18.27
CA SER A 124 1.03 12.50 16.89
C SER A 124 -0.35 13.09 16.57
N ILE A 125 -1.43 12.39 16.92
CA ILE A 125 -2.80 12.86 16.71
C ILE A 125 -3.07 14.15 17.49
N ARG A 126 -2.62 14.26 18.75
CA ARG A 126 -2.79 15.49 19.53
C ARG A 126 -2.06 16.67 18.90
N ALA A 127 -0.81 16.48 18.49
CA ALA A 127 -0.03 17.53 17.83
C ALA A 127 -0.70 17.99 16.52
N LEU A 128 -1.18 17.04 15.69
CA LEU A 128 -1.93 17.39 14.49
C LEU A 128 -3.21 18.15 14.80
N ASN A 129 -3.98 17.72 15.82
CA ASN A 129 -5.21 18.41 16.20
C ASN A 129 -4.95 19.84 16.69
N GLU A 130 -3.88 20.07 17.45
CA GLU A 130 -3.47 21.40 17.90
C GLU A 130 -3.09 22.30 16.70
N ASP A 131 -2.31 21.77 15.75
CA ASP A 131 -1.92 22.50 14.55
C ASP A 131 -3.11 22.77 13.61
N ILE A 132 -4.06 21.83 13.50
CA ILE A 132 -5.30 21.96 12.73
C ILE A 132 -6.24 22.99 13.35
N ALA A 133 -6.36 23.01 14.68
CA ALA A 133 -7.22 23.98 15.39
C ALA A 133 -6.71 25.43 15.27
N ASN A 134 -5.43 25.62 14.93
CA ASN A 134 -4.84 26.94 14.77
C ASN A 134 -4.90 27.41 13.32
N ALA A 135 -5.67 28.49 13.08
CA ALA A 135 -5.90 29.06 11.76
C ALA A 135 -4.61 29.41 10.97
N LYS A 136 -3.48 29.64 11.65
CA LYS A 136 -2.20 29.94 11.01
C LYS A 136 -1.48 28.69 10.48
N THR A 137 -1.74 27.53 11.08
CA THR A 137 -1.02 26.27 10.83
C THR A 137 -1.88 25.21 10.17
N GLN A 138 -3.21 25.36 10.19
CA GLN A 138 -4.20 24.36 9.79
C GLN A 138 -4.03 23.76 8.39
N SER A 139 -3.40 24.48 7.46
CA SER A 139 -3.10 24.01 6.10
C SER A 139 -1.60 24.17 5.76
N SER A 140 -0.74 24.21 6.77
CA SER A 140 0.71 24.28 6.57
C SER A 140 1.23 22.99 5.94
N ASP A 141 2.38 23.09 5.27
CA ASP A 141 3.04 21.96 4.63
C ASP A 141 3.39 20.85 5.64
N THR A 142 3.72 21.22 6.87
CA THR A 142 3.94 20.30 7.99
C THR A 142 2.69 19.52 8.37
N VAL A 143 1.53 20.20 8.50
CA VAL A 143 0.27 19.54 8.84
C VAL A 143 -0.18 18.60 7.72
N LEU A 144 -0.14 19.05 6.47
CA LEU A 144 -0.47 18.23 5.31
C LEU A 144 0.40 16.96 5.25
N THR A 145 1.72 17.12 5.42
CA THR A 145 2.64 15.97 5.45
C THR A 145 2.33 15.03 6.61
N GLY A 146 2.09 15.59 7.81
CA GLY A 146 1.79 14.80 9.00
C GLY A 146 0.49 14.00 8.88
N VAL A 147 -0.57 14.59 8.30
CA VAL A 147 -1.85 13.89 8.04
C VAL A 147 -1.68 12.81 6.97
N THR A 148 -0.93 13.05 5.88
CA THR A 148 -0.65 12.01 4.87
C THR A 148 0.08 10.82 5.49
N LEU A 149 1.14 11.07 6.29
CA LEU A 149 1.88 10.01 6.96
C LEU A 149 1.03 9.26 7.99
N LEU A 150 0.17 9.96 8.73
CA LEU A 150 -0.77 9.33 9.66
C LEU A 150 -1.73 8.40 8.90
N MET A 151 -2.34 8.89 7.82
CA MET A 151 -3.28 8.13 7.01
C MET A 151 -2.62 6.87 6.43
N GLN A 152 -1.44 6.99 5.84
CA GLN A 152 -0.68 5.85 5.30
C GLN A 152 -0.32 4.84 6.40
N SER A 153 0.09 5.31 7.57
CA SER A 153 0.30 4.45 8.73
C SER A 153 -0.99 3.73 9.12
N GLU A 154 -2.14 4.42 9.18
CA GLU A 154 -3.40 3.79 9.56
C GLU A 154 -3.90 2.73 8.58
N ILE A 155 -3.72 2.97 7.28
CA ILE A 155 -4.05 2.02 6.21
C ILE A 155 -3.20 0.75 6.37
N THR A 156 -1.88 0.92 6.43
CA THR A 156 -0.92 -0.20 6.40
C THR A 156 -0.79 -0.92 7.74
N SER A 157 -0.89 -0.21 8.86
CA SER A 157 -0.51 -0.71 10.19
C SER A 157 -1.70 -1.03 11.08
N CYS A 158 -2.83 -0.36 10.88
CA CYS A 158 -3.95 -0.42 11.82
C CYS A 158 -5.25 -0.94 11.21
N ILE A 159 -5.33 -1.00 9.88
CA ILE A 159 -6.54 -1.41 9.16
C ILE A 159 -7.74 -0.60 9.71
N SER A 160 -7.53 0.70 9.80
CA SER A 160 -8.52 1.61 10.39
C SER A 160 -9.73 1.67 9.46
N PRO A 161 -10.96 1.39 9.94
CA PRO A 161 -12.16 1.61 9.12
C PRO A 161 -12.39 3.11 8.84
N ASN A 162 -11.65 3.99 9.53
CA ASN A 162 -11.83 5.43 9.47
C ASN A 162 -10.85 6.12 8.50
N TRP A 163 -10.07 5.38 7.71
CA TRP A 163 -9.07 5.96 6.80
C TRP A 163 -9.66 7.04 5.87
N LYS A 164 -10.93 6.87 5.46
CA LYS A 164 -11.63 7.80 4.57
C LYS A 164 -11.87 9.18 5.23
N HIS A 165 -12.00 9.24 6.55
CA HIS A 165 -12.08 10.51 7.27
C HIS A 165 -10.77 11.29 7.16
N HIS A 166 -9.62 10.61 7.22
CA HIS A 166 -8.32 11.24 7.00
C HIS A 166 -8.17 11.77 5.58
N ALA A 167 -8.57 10.99 4.58
CA ALA A 167 -8.57 11.43 3.19
C ALA A 167 -9.47 12.66 2.99
N THR A 168 -10.68 12.63 3.54
CA THR A 168 -11.64 13.75 3.46
C THR A 168 -11.10 15.01 4.14
N GLY A 169 -10.55 14.87 5.34
CA GLY A 169 -9.91 15.99 6.06
C GLY A 169 -8.71 16.55 5.31
N PHE A 170 -7.88 15.68 4.73
CA PHE A 170 -6.75 16.08 3.90
C PHE A 170 -7.18 16.87 2.67
N LEU A 171 -8.19 16.41 1.95
CA LEU A 171 -8.75 17.12 0.80
C LEU A 171 -9.36 18.48 1.19
N ALA A 172 -10.02 18.58 2.34
CA ALA A 172 -10.52 19.85 2.86
C ALA A 172 -9.37 20.84 3.15
N MET A 173 -8.25 20.38 3.72
CA MET A 173 -7.07 21.23 3.93
C MET A 173 -6.40 21.62 2.60
N LEU A 174 -6.38 20.74 1.61
CA LEU A 174 -5.90 21.08 0.26
C LEU A 174 -6.79 22.11 -0.43
N ALA A 175 -8.11 22.07 -0.22
CA ALA A 175 -9.02 23.08 -0.75
C ALA A 175 -8.65 24.50 -0.28
N CYS A 176 -8.19 24.65 0.97
CA CYS A 176 -7.65 25.92 1.50
C CYS A 176 -6.39 26.42 0.78
N ARG A 177 -5.75 25.58 -0.05
CA ARG A 177 -4.55 25.90 -0.84
C ARG A 177 -4.79 25.89 -2.35
N GLY A 178 -6.05 25.97 -2.78
CA GLY A 178 -6.42 25.88 -4.20
C GLY A 178 -6.42 24.44 -4.74
N GLY A 179 -6.69 23.46 -3.87
CA GLY A 179 -6.76 22.04 -4.21
C GLY A 179 -5.40 21.39 -4.39
N ALA A 180 -5.40 20.15 -4.86
CA ALA A 180 -4.19 19.39 -5.12
C ALA A 180 -3.27 20.10 -6.14
N THR A 181 -3.83 20.70 -7.19
CA THR A 181 -3.09 21.49 -8.19
C THR A 181 -2.49 22.77 -7.60
N GLY A 182 -3.19 23.45 -6.70
CA GLY A 182 -2.65 24.63 -6.00
C GLY A 182 -1.50 24.27 -5.06
N TRP A 183 -1.59 23.13 -4.38
CA TRP A 183 -0.49 22.63 -3.54
C TRP A 183 0.71 22.17 -4.36
N LEU A 184 0.49 21.47 -5.48
CA LEU A 184 1.53 21.09 -6.43
C LEU A 184 2.39 22.28 -6.89
N LYS A 185 1.74 23.42 -7.17
CA LYS A 185 2.41 24.67 -7.59
C LYS A 185 3.13 25.37 -6.43
N SER A 186 2.57 25.37 -5.23
CA SER A 186 3.09 26.13 -4.08
C SER A 186 4.10 25.38 -3.22
N ALA A 187 4.13 24.04 -3.27
CA ALA A 187 4.98 23.18 -2.46
C ALA A 187 5.71 22.15 -3.34
N SER A 188 6.49 22.61 -4.32
CA SER A 188 7.21 21.76 -5.27
C SER A 188 8.18 20.75 -4.60
N TYR A 189 8.66 21.06 -3.40
CA TYR A 189 9.50 20.18 -2.59
C TYR A 189 8.73 19.01 -1.94
N LEU A 190 7.39 19.02 -1.97
CA LEU A 190 6.51 17.94 -1.46
C LEU A 190 5.81 17.14 -2.55
N ARG A 191 6.26 17.25 -3.81
CA ARG A 191 5.70 16.48 -4.94
C ARG A 191 5.65 14.98 -4.68
N GLY A 192 6.65 14.41 -4.00
CA GLY A 192 6.67 12.99 -3.63
C GLY A 192 5.55 12.62 -2.64
N VAL A 193 5.21 13.50 -1.69
CA VAL A 193 4.12 13.28 -0.73
C VAL A 193 2.77 13.32 -1.45
N LEU A 194 2.57 14.30 -2.36
CA LEU A 194 1.36 14.38 -3.16
C LEU A 194 1.20 13.17 -4.09
N LEU A 195 2.28 12.76 -4.77
CA LEU A 195 2.27 11.57 -5.62
C LEU A 195 1.93 10.30 -4.80
N SER A 196 2.48 10.18 -3.60
CA SER A 196 2.19 9.05 -2.72
C SER A 196 0.71 9.03 -2.33
N PHE A 197 0.14 10.17 -1.92
CA PHE A 197 -1.28 10.31 -1.66
C PHE A 197 -2.14 9.93 -2.88
N LEU A 198 -1.79 10.44 -4.07
CA LEU A 198 -2.50 10.14 -5.32
C LEU A 198 -2.52 8.64 -5.60
N ILE A 199 -1.36 7.98 -5.54
CA ILE A 199 -1.25 6.54 -5.77
C ILE A 199 -2.07 5.75 -4.75
N THR A 200 -1.96 6.11 -3.45
CA THR A 200 -2.74 5.45 -2.39
C THR A 200 -4.24 5.55 -2.64
N MET A 201 -4.77 6.74 -2.99
CA MET A 201 -6.20 6.95 -3.20
C MET A 201 -6.71 6.26 -4.47
N VAL A 202 -6.00 6.36 -5.60
CA VAL A 202 -6.38 5.70 -6.86
C VAL A 202 -6.44 4.18 -6.68
N VAL A 203 -5.44 3.59 -6.01
CA VAL A 203 -5.41 2.14 -5.76
C VAL A 203 -6.51 1.75 -4.78
N THR A 204 -6.78 2.56 -3.76
CA THR A 204 -7.85 2.31 -2.79
C THR A 204 -9.23 2.28 -3.45
N ASN A 205 -9.49 3.14 -4.44
CA ASN A 205 -10.74 3.14 -5.20
C ASN A 205 -11.00 1.83 -5.97
N THR A 206 -9.94 1.07 -6.30
CA THR A 206 -10.09 -0.26 -6.91
C THR A 206 -10.70 -1.28 -5.94
N THR A 207 -10.50 -1.09 -4.63
CA THR A 207 -11.05 -1.92 -3.54
C THR A 207 -12.15 -1.20 -2.76
N SER A 208 -12.91 -0.37 -3.47
CA SER A 208 -14.08 0.35 -2.95
C SER A 208 -15.27 0.14 -3.88
N PRO A 209 -16.51 0.21 -3.36
CA PRO A 209 -17.70 0.23 -4.19
C PRO A 209 -17.63 1.35 -5.22
N SER A 210 -18.21 1.14 -6.40
CA SER A 210 -18.19 2.11 -7.50
C SER A 210 -18.73 3.48 -7.10
N PHE A 211 -19.74 3.52 -6.23
CA PHE A 211 -20.42 4.74 -5.77
C PHE A 211 -19.78 5.39 -4.52
N ASP A 212 -18.76 4.78 -3.91
CA ASP A 212 -18.19 5.23 -2.63
C ASP A 212 -16.67 5.49 -2.71
N GLN A 213 -16.21 5.93 -3.89
CA GLN A 213 -14.81 6.26 -4.17
C GLN A 213 -14.38 7.62 -3.56
N VAL A 214 -13.07 7.82 -3.45
CA VAL A 214 -12.46 9.11 -3.09
C VAL A 214 -12.13 9.90 -4.36
N GLU A 215 -12.66 11.10 -4.46
CA GLU A 215 -12.36 12.05 -5.52
C GLU A 215 -11.30 13.06 -5.05
N ILE A 216 -10.14 13.09 -5.71
CA ILE A 216 -9.02 13.98 -5.35
C ILE A 216 -9.22 15.38 -5.94
N CYS A 217 -9.55 15.40 -7.23
CA CYS A 217 -9.82 16.54 -8.08
C CYS A 217 -10.60 16.04 -9.31
N SER A 218 -10.91 16.92 -10.27
CA SER A 218 -11.58 16.51 -11.52
C SER A 218 -10.76 15.47 -12.28
N HIS A 219 -11.43 14.69 -13.14
CA HIS A 219 -10.78 13.60 -13.89
C HIS A 219 -9.64 14.12 -14.77
N GLU A 220 -9.88 15.21 -15.49
CA GLU A 220 -8.90 15.86 -16.36
C GLU A 220 -7.68 16.36 -15.56
N GLU A 221 -7.93 16.99 -14.40
CA GLU A 221 -6.85 17.42 -13.50
C GLU A 221 -6.06 16.24 -12.95
N LEU A 222 -6.74 15.13 -12.59
CA LEU A 222 -6.10 13.94 -12.05
C LEU A 222 -5.19 13.26 -13.08
N ILE A 223 -5.64 13.16 -14.33
CA ILE A 223 -4.84 12.63 -15.44
C ILE A 223 -3.61 13.53 -15.66
N ALA A 224 -3.80 14.84 -15.81
CA ALA A 224 -2.70 15.77 -16.04
C ALA A 224 -1.68 15.77 -14.88
N MET A 225 -2.18 15.73 -13.64
CA MET A 225 -1.34 15.64 -12.45
C MET A 225 -0.57 14.32 -12.39
N THR A 226 -1.19 13.22 -12.79
CA THR A 226 -0.53 11.91 -12.85
C THR A 226 0.58 11.93 -13.90
N GLU A 227 0.34 12.46 -15.10
CA GLU A 227 1.36 12.59 -16.13
C GLU A 227 2.54 13.47 -15.68
N GLU A 228 2.30 14.50 -14.87
CA GLU A 228 3.33 15.39 -14.33
C GLU A 228 4.12 14.78 -13.15
N LEU A 229 3.45 14.03 -12.28
CA LEU A 229 4.03 13.52 -11.03
C LEU A 229 4.60 12.11 -11.17
N TYR A 230 3.92 11.20 -11.87
CA TYR A 230 4.30 9.79 -11.93
C TYR A 230 5.72 9.53 -12.46
N PRO A 231 6.25 10.30 -13.44
CA PRO A 231 7.64 10.16 -13.90
C PRO A 231 8.70 10.50 -12.84
N LEU A 232 8.33 11.16 -11.73
CA LEU A 232 9.25 11.49 -10.65
C LEU A 232 9.82 10.21 -10.00
N GLY A 233 9.00 9.17 -9.86
CA GLY A 233 9.44 7.91 -9.29
C GLY A 233 8.29 6.93 -9.12
N LEU A 234 8.63 5.65 -9.04
CA LEU A 234 7.66 4.57 -8.90
C LEU A 234 7.48 4.20 -7.43
N HIS A 235 6.22 4.03 -7.03
CA HIS A 235 5.88 3.72 -5.65
C HIS A 235 6.29 2.28 -5.33
N PRO A 236 7.03 2.02 -4.23
CA PRO A 236 7.52 0.67 -3.90
C PRO A 236 6.44 -0.40 -3.88
N SER A 237 5.27 -0.08 -3.34
CA SER A 237 4.15 -1.03 -3.26
C SER A 237 3.35 -1.13 -4.56
N ILE A 238 3.48 -0.15 -5.45
CA ILE A 238 2.71 -0.03 -6.70
C ILE A 238 3.66 0.39 -7.84
N PRO A 239 4.59 -0.49 -8.26
CA PRO A 239 5.45 -0.23 -9.41
C PRO A 239 4.72 -0.52 -10.73
N CYS A 240 3.54 0.09 -10.89
CA CYS A 240 2.73 -0.04 -12.08
C CYS A 240 3.33 0.84 -13.20
N PRO A 241 3.46 0.35 -14.44
CA PRO A 241 3.78 1.22 -15.57
C PRO A 241 2.74 2.33 -15.73
N MET A 242 3.19 3.58 -15.96
CA MET A 242 2.32 4.75 -16.04
C MET A 242 1.13 4.58 -17.02
N PRO A 243 1.32 4.03 -18.24
CA PRO A 243 0.19 3.84 -19.15
C PRO A 243 -0.92 2.96 -18.55
N LEU A 244 -0.55 1.89 -17.84
CA LEU A 244 -1.50 1.02 -17.15
C LEU A 244 -2.12 1.69 -15.92
N PHE A 245 -1.35 2.49 -15.19
CA PHE A 245 -1.85 3.24 -14.05
C PHE A 245 -2.90 4.29 -14.46
N LEU A 246 -2.72 4.95 -15.61
CA LEU A 246 -3.72 5.84 -16.19
C LEU A 246 -5.01 5.09 -16.54
N GLU A 247 -4.93 3.84 -17.01
CA GLU A 247 -6.13 3.02 -17.22
C GLU A 247 -6.83 2.65 -15.90
N ILE A 248 -6.10 2.43 -14.79
CA ILE A 248 -6.73 2.25 -13.47
C ILE A 248 -7.55 3.49 -13.09
N ILE A 249 -7.02 4.70 -13.33
CA ILE A 249 -7.73 5.96 -13.08
C ILE A 249 -9.01 6.04 -13.94
N ARG A 250 -8.90 5.72 -15.24
CA ARG A 250 -10.04 5.73 -16.18
C ARG A 250 -11.11 4.71 -15.80
N ILE A 251 -10.72 3.49 -15.41
CA ILE A 251 -11.66 2.45 -14.93
C ILE A 251 -12.39 2.93 -13.67
N ASN A 252 -11.69 3.48 -12.69
CA ASN A 252 -12.30 3.99 -11.46
C ASN A 252 -13.31 5.11 -11.75
N HIS A 253 -12.93 6.06 -12.62
CA HIS A 253 -13.80 7.15 -13.04
C HIS A 253 -15.05 6.67 -13.77
N LEU A 254 -14.89 5.73 -14.71
CA LEU A 254 -16.01 5.14 -15.46
C LEU A 254 -16.97 4.39 -14.52
N ARG A 255 -16.43 3.64 -13.55
CA ARG A 255 -17.23 2.96 -12.52
C ARG A 255 -18.05 3.97 -11.71
N ASP A 256 -17.43 5.06 -11.27
CA ASP A 256 -18.08 6.10 -10.48
C ASP A 256 -19.19 6.80 -11.26
N GLN A 257 -18.89 7.31 -12.46
CA GLN A 257 -19.85 8.01 -13.32
C GLN A 257 -21.07 7.14 -13.64
N PHE A 258 -20.85 5.88 -14.02
CA PHE A 258 -21.95 4.96 -14.33
C PHE A 258 -22.81 4.66 -13.10
N SER A 259 -22.19 4.41 -11.94
CA SER A 259 -22.92 4.13 -10.69
C SER A 259 -23.79 5.31 -10.22
N LYS A 260 -23.37 6.54 -10.52
CA LYS A 260 -24.11 7.77 -10.23
C LYS A 260 -25.12 8.15 -11.32
N GLY A 261 -25.22 7.37 -12.41
CA GLY A 261 -26.10 7.64 -13.53
C GLY A 261 -25.74 8.89 -14.33
N LEU A 262 -24.46 9.30 -14.31
CA LEU A 262 -23.98 10.50 -15.00
C LEU A 262 -23.75 10.28 -16.51
N ILE A 263 -23.61 9.02 -16.93
CA ILE A 263 -23.40 8.62 -18.32
C ILE A 263 -24.39 7.51 -18.71
N GLY A 264 -24.71 7.44 -20.01
CA GLY A 264 -25.55 6.38 -20.55
C GLY A 264 -24.82 5.05 -20.71
N LYS A 265 -25.56 3.94 -20.81
CA LYS A 265 -24.97 2.60 -21.00
C LYS A 265 -24.14 2.48 -22.28
N GLU A 266 -24.64 3.00 -23.39
CA GLU A 266 -23.95 2.95 -24.69
C GLU A 266 -22.62 3.73 -24.65
N GLU A 267 -22.63 4.93 -24.08
CA GLU A 267 -21.43 5.75 -23.87
C GLU A 267 -20.42 5.07 -22.94
N ALA A 268 -20.91 4.43 -21.88
CA ALA A 268 -20.08 3.68 -20.94
C ALA A 268 -19.45 2.44 -21.58
N GLU A 269 -20.18 1.71 -22.43
CA GLU A 269 -19.69 0.56 -23.18
C GLU A 269 -18.58 0.97 -24.17
N ILE A 270 -18.77 2.06 -24.93
CA ILE A 270 -17.74 2.60 -25.84
C ILE A 270 -16.47 2.96 -25.06
N SER A 271 -16.61 3.70 -23.97
CA SER A 271 -15.48 4.11 -23.13
C SER A 271 -14.75 2.91 -22.54
N ALA A 272 -15.49 1.88 -22.12
CA ALA A 272 -14.92 0.64 -21.61
C ALA A 272 -14.15 -0.12 -22.69
N ASP A 273 -14.69 -0.26 -23.89
CA ASP A 273 -14.01 -0.94 -25.00
C ASP A 273 -12.70 -0.24 -25.37
N GLU A 274 -12.67 1.10 -25.40
CA GLU A 274 -11.44 1.86 -25.63
C GLU A 274 -10.38 1.65 -24.53
N ILE A 275 -10.80 1.63 -23.26
CA ILE A 275 -9.93 1.32 -22.13
C ILE A 275 -9.35 -0.09 -22.29
N ILE A 276 -10.19 -1.09 -22.54
CA ILE A 276 -9.75 -2.48 -22.71
C ILE A 276 -8.77 -2.60 -23.88
N SER A 277 -9.05 -1.97 -25.03
CA SER A 277 -8.14 -1.93 -26.16
C SER A 277 -6.76 -1.36 -25.79
N ARG A 278 -6.70 -0.21 -25.12
CA ARG A 278 -5.42 0.37 -24.69
C ARG A 278 -4.66 -0.53 -23.70
N ILE A 279 -5.37 -1.23 -22.82
CA ILE A 279 -4.74 -2.23 -21.93
C ILE A 279 -4.18 -3.39 -22.76
N MET A 280 -4.91 -3.91 -23.75
CA MET A 280 -4.45 -5.03 -24.58
C MET A 280 -3.23 -4.64 -25.43
N ASP A 281 -3.22 -3.43 -25.98
CA ASP A 281 -2.18 -2.89 -26.86
C ASP A 281 -0.94 -2.39 -26.11
N PHE A 282 -0.94 -2.46 -24.78
CA PHE A 282 0.18 -2.03 -23.94
C PHE A 282 1.49 -2.75 -24.32
N ASN A 283 2.50 -1.97 -24.67
CA ASN A 283 3.86 -2.46 -24.94
C ASN A 283 4.75 -2.39 -23.69
N SER A 284 5.20 -3.55 -23.21
CA SER A 284 6.10 -3.64 -22.07
C SER A 284 7.53 -3.17 -22.37
N GLU A 285 7.97 -3.18 -23.63
CA GLU A 285 9.36 -2.87 -24.00
C GLU A 285 9.72 -1.39 -23.79
N ASP A 286 8.72 -0.50 -23.90
CA ASP A 286 8.90 0.95 -23.78
C ASP A 286 8.93 1.44 -22.31
N CYS A 287 8.73 0.53 -21.35
CA CYS A 287 8.62 0.90 -19.95
C CYS A 287 9.99 1.08 -19.28
N THR A 288 10.23 2.28 -18.74
CA THR A 288 11.33 2.52 -17.82
C THR A 288 11.14 1.66 -16.58
N GLY A 289 12.06 0.73 -16.35
CA GLY A 289 11.91 -0.26 -15.29
C GLY A 289 12.12 0.28 -13.89
N PHE A 290 11.33 -0.22 -12.94
CA PHE A 290 11.54 0.03 -11.52
C PHE A 290 12.76 -0.71 -10.97
N TYR A 291 12.87 -1.98 -11.36
CA TYR A 291 13.90 -2.90 -10.90
C TYR A 291 15.12 -2.90 -11.81
N GLU A 292 16.31 -2.98 -11.20
CA GLU A 292 17.58 -3.04 -11.93
C GLU A 292 17.66 -4.31 -12.78
N ALA A 293 17.34 -5.46 -12.20
CA ALA A 293 17.34 -6.72 -12.91
C ALA A 293 16.20 -6.77 -13.93
N LYS A 294 16.54 -7.07 -15.19
CA LYS A 294 15.58 -7.18 -16.29
C LYS A 294 14.46 -8.19 -15.99
N GLU A 295 14.81 -9.37 -15.48
CA GLU A 295 13.83 -10.41 -15.12
C GLU A 295 12.79 -9.91 -14.12
N GLN A 296 13.22 -9.23 -13.04
CA GLN A 296 12.34 -8.68 -12.01
C GLN A 296 11.42 -7.59 -12.56
N ARG A 297 11.97 -6.74 -13.43
CA ARG A 297 11.23 -5.69 -14.14
C ARG A 297 10.16 -6.27 -15.05
N ASP A 298 10.53 -7.24 -15.88
CA ASP A 298 9.62 -7.89 -16.83
C ASP A 298 8.49 -8.61 -16.07
N LEU A 299 8.82 -9.33 -14.99
CA LEU A 299 7.82 -9.98 -14.12
C LEU A 299 6.79 -8.99 -13.57
N ILE A 300 7.26 -7.88 -13.00
CA ILE A 300 6.38 -6.85 -12.41
C ILE A 300 5.52 -6.18 -13.47
N THR A 301 6.11 -5.76 -14.59
CA THR A 301 5.38 -5.15 -15.70
C THR A 301 4.27 -6.08 -16.21
N HIS A 302 4.57 -7.36 -16.43
CA HIS A 302 3.59 -8.33 -16.89
C HIS A 302 2.52 -8.69 -15.84
N MET A 303 2.87 -8.68 -14.56
CA MET A 303 1.91 -8.87 -13.46
C MET A 303 0.91 -7.72 -13.44
N PHE A 304 1.38 -6.47 -13.49
CA PHE A 304 0.49 -5.30 -13.53
C PHE A 304 -0.34 -5.27 -14.81
N HIS A 305 0.23 -5.59 -15.97
CA HIS A 305 -0.54 -5.68 -17.22
C HIS A 305 -1.71 -6.67 -17.11
N SER A 306 -1.43 -7.87 -16.61
CA SER A 306 -2.45 -8.91 -16.45
C SER A 306 -3.47 -8.55 -15.37
N ALA A 307 -3.02 -7.96 -14.26
CA ALA A 307 -3.90 -7.54 -13.17
C ALA A 307 -4.81 -6.38 -13.59
N VAL A 308 -4.32 -5.39 -14.35
CA VAL A 308 -5.14 -4.27 -14.85
C VAL A 308 -6.18 -4.75 -15.86
N ALA A 309 -5.83 -5.68 -16.75
CA ALA A 309 -6.80 -6.31 -17.66
C ALA A 309 -7.92 -7.03 -16.91
N VAL A 310 -7.56 -7.87 -15.93
CA VAL A 310 -8.52 -8.61 -15.11
C VAL A 310 -9.40 -7.64 -14.30
N PHE A 311 -8.79 -6.64 -13.65
CA PHE A 311 -9.51 -5.62 -12.89
C PHE A 311 -10.49 -4.85 -13.77
N GLY A 312 -10.06 -4.35 -14.93
CA GLY A 312 -10.91 -3.61 -15.86
C GLY A 312 -12.12 -4.43 -16.30
N ILE A 313 -11.91 -5.66 -16.75
CA ILE A 313 -13.00 -6.53 -17.20
C ILE A 313 -13.93 -6.88 -16.03
N SER A 314 -13.40 -7.39 -14.90
CA SER A 314 -14.23 -7.86 -13.78
C SER A 314 -14.99 -6.73 -13.08
N SER A 315 -14.35 -5.58 -12.86
CA SER A 315 -14.99 -4.47 -12.16
C SER A 315 -16.03 -3.74 -13.01
N LEU A 316 -15.82 -3.62 -14.33
CA LEU A 316 -16.81 -3.03 -15.24
C LEU A 316 -17.97 -3.98 -15.55
N GLN A 317 -17.74 -5.30 -15.56
CA GLN A 317 -18.82 -6.29 -15.63
C GLN A 317 -19.68 -6.29 -14.36
N SER A 318 -19.05 -6.20 -13.19
CA SER A 318 -19.71 -6.09 -11.89
C SER A 318 -20.65 -4.88 -11.81
N ASN A 319 -20.20 -3.74 -12.34
CA ASN A 319 -21.00 -2.51 -12.39
C ASN A 319 -22.02 -2.51 -13.54
N GLY A 320 -22.08 -3.56 -14.37
CA GLY A 320 -23.00 -3.65 -15.51
C GLY A 320 -22.67 -2.75 -16.71
N VAL A 321 -21.48 -2.15 -16.72
CA VAL A 321 -20.94 -1.39 -17.87
C VAL A 321 -20.60 -2.35 -19.00
N LEU A 322 -19.76 -3.35 -18.72
CA LEU A 322 -19.37 -4.34 -19.73
C LEU A 322 -20.32 -5.54 -19.75
N PRO A 323 -20.69 -6.05 -20.94
CA PRO A 323 -21.45 -7.28 -21.04
C PRO A 323 -20.61 -8.53 -20.74
N ASN A 324 -21.29 -9.61 -20.32
CA ASN A 324 -20.67 -10.91 -20.08
C ASN A 324 -20.52 -11.74 -21.38
N THR A 325 -19.71 -11.27 -22.32
CA THR A 325 -19.50 -11.94 -23.63
C THR A 325 -18.46 -13.06 -23.56
N ARG A 326 -18.49 -13.98 -24.54
CA ARG A 326 -17.48 -15.05 -24.67
C ARG A 326 -16.07 -14.48 -24.90
N HIS A 327 -15.96 -13.40 -25.66
CA HIS A 327 -14.69 -12.76 -25.97
C HIS A 327 -14.03 -12.20 -24.70
N LEU A 328 -14.74 -11.34 -23.94
CA LEU A 328 -14.23 -10.76 -22.70
C LEU A 328 -13.91 -11.84 -21.65
N ARG A 329 -14.72 -12.91 -21.58
CA ARG A 329 -14.42 -14.05 -20.72
C ARG A 329 -13.11 -14.74 -21.12
N SER A 330 -12.87 -14.93 -22.41
CA SER A 330 -11.64 -15.55 -22.90
C SER A 330 -10.41 -14.69 -22.60
N LEU A 331 -10.51 -13.37 -22.83
CA LEU A 331 -9.45 -12.41 -22.51
C LEU A 331 -9.14 -12.43 -21.01
N LYS A 332 -10.17 -12.32 -20.17
CA LYS A 332 -10.02 -12.37 -18.72
C LYS A 332 -9.36 -13.66 -18.26
N THR A 333 -9.81 -14.82 -18.75
CA THR A 333 -9.20 -16.11 -18.40
C THR A 333 -7.72 -16.16 -18.80
N GLY A 334 -7.37 -15.70 -20.01
CA GLY A 334 -5.98 -15.66 -20.46
C GLY A 334 -5.08 -14.81 -19.57
N HIS A 335 -5.52 -13.59 -19.23
CA HIS A 335 -4.77 -12.73 -18.31
C HIS A 335 -4.75 -13.27 -16.87
N SER A 336 -5.83 -13.88 -16.40
CA SER A 336 -5.90 -14.51 -15.08
C SER A 336 -4.93 -15.68 -14.97
N ASP A 337 -4.89 -16.58 -15.96
CA ASP A 337 -3.94 -17.69 -16.01
C ASP A 337 -2.49 -17.19 -16.04
N ARG A 338 -2.20 -16.17 -16.86
CA ARG A 338 -0.88 -15.52 -16.89
C ARG A 338 -0.51 -14.92 -15.54
N LEU A 339 -1.44 -14.20 -14.89
CA LEU A 339 -1.22 -13.58 -13.58
C LEU A 339 -0.86 -14.64 -12.52
N TYR A 340 -1.59 -15.76 -12.46
CA TYR A 340 -1.25 -16.83 -11.51
C TYR A 340 0.12 -17.46 -11.79
N CYS A 341 0.49 -17.67 -13.05
CA CYS A 341 1.82 -18.16 -13.40
C CYS A 341 2.94 -17.20 -12.96
N LEU A 342 2.76 -15.91 -13.20
CA LEU A 342 3.72 -14.88 -12.79
C LEU A 342 3.84 -14.75 -11.27
N LEU A 343 2.72 -14.86 -10.54
CA LEU A 343 2.70 -14.84 -9.07
C LEU A 343 3.42 -16.06 -8.47
N GLU A 344 3.31 -17.24 -9.09
CA GLU A 344 4.08 -18.42 -8.68
C GLU A 344 5.57 -18.23 -8.96
N GLU A 345 5.91 -17.70 -10.14
CA GLU A 345 7.30 -17.42 -10.52
C GLU A 345 7.96 -16.39 -9.61
N MET A 346 7.21 -15.36 -9.20
CA MET A 346 7.66 -14.33 -8.26
C MET A 346 8.16 -14.91 -6.93
N ARG A 347 7.72 -16.11 -6.51
CA ARG A 347 8.22 -16.78 -5.29
C ARG A 347 9.75 -16.96 -5.28
N LYS A 348 10.38 -17.01 -6.46
CA LYS A 348 11.85 -17.08 -6.61
C LYS A 348 12.55 -15.75 -6.29
N HIS A 349 11.83 -14.63 -6.22
CA HIS A 349 12.34 -13.28 -6.09
C HIS A 349 11.79 -12.57 -4.85
N THR A 350 12.51 -12.70 -3.72
CA THR A 350 12.11 -12.07 -2.45
C THR A 350 11.91 -10.56 -2.54
N VAL A 351 12.71 -9.86 -3.34
CA VAL A 351 12.66 -8.40 -3.51
C VAL A 351 11.37 -7.88 -4.15
N LEU A 352 10.60 -8.74 -4.83
CA LEU A 352 9.35 -8.39 -5.49
C LEU A 352 8.14 -8.45 -4.54
N LYS A 353 8.24 -9.16 -3.41
CA LYS A 353 7.11 -9.41 -2.51
C LYS A 353 6.44 -8.13 -2.03
N LYS A 354 7.21 -7.06 -1.77
CA LYS A 354 6.67 -5.75 -1.37
C LYS A 354 5.79 -5.07 -2.41
N SER A 355 5.87 -5.49 -3.68
CA SER A 355 5.29 -4.78 -4.82
C SER A 355 4.10 -5.49 -5.47
N VAL A 356 3.67 -6.62 -4.91
CA VAL A 356 2.64 -7.47 -5.51
C VAL A 356 1.32 -7.48 -4.74
N GLN A 357 1.14 -6.59 -3.75
CA GLN A 357 -0.08 -6.54 -2.93
C GLN A 357 -1.31 -6.38 -3.83
N TRP A 358 -1.34 -5.36 -4.69
CA TRP A 358 -2.49 -5.11 -5.55
C TRP A 358 -2.73 -6.22 -6.59
N PRO A 359 -1.72 -6.72 -7.34
CA PRO A 359 -1.88 -7.91 -8.18
C PRO A 359 -2.42 -9.15 -7.43
N LEU A 360 -2.01 -9.36 -6.17
CA LEU A 360 -2.54 -10.44 -5.32
C LEU A 360 -4.00 -10.23 -4.94
N ILE A 361 -4.43 -9.00 -4.69
CA ILE A 361 -5.85 -8.68 -4.47
C ILE A 361 -6.67 -9.06 -5.72
N VAL A 362 -6.24 -8.61 -6.90
CA VAL A 362 -6.92 -8.92 -8.17
C VAL A 362 -7.01 -10.43 -8.40
N ALA A 363 -5.89 -11.15 -8.22
CA ALA A 363 -5.85 -12.61 -8.32
C ALA A 363 -6.74 -13.30 -7.27
N GLY A 364 -6.91 -12.69 -6.09
CA GLY A 364 -7.80 -13.15 -5.04
C GLY A 364 -9.26 -13.06 -5.41
N VAL A 365 -9.70 -11.98 -6.06
CA VAL A 365 -11.08 -11.85 -6.55
C VAL A 365 -11.36 -12.92 -7.61
N GLU A 366 -10.46 -13.13 -8.57
CA GLU A 366 -10.64 -14.19 -9.58
C GLU A 366 -10.66 -15.61 -8.98
N ALA A 367 -9.99 -15.82 -7.84
CA ALA A 367 -10.06 -17.09 -7.10
C ALA A 367 -11.45 -17.37 -6.50
N GLY A 368 -12.37 -16.39 -6.51
CA GLY A 368 -13.79 -16.60 -6.25
C GLY A 368 -14.40 -17.63 -7.21
N ILE A 369 -14.07 -17.53 -8.51
CA ILE A 369 -14.48 -18.46 -9.57
C ILE A 369 -13.47 -19.63 -9.67
N ARG A 370 -12.18 -19.34 -9.50
CA ARG A 370 -11.08 -20.31 -9.64
C ARG A 370 -10.69 -20.92 -8.29
N VAL A 371 -11.52 -21.85 -7.81
CA VAL A 371 -11.36 -22.49 -6.48
C VAL A 371 -9.97 -23.11 -6.28
N ASP A 372 -9.38 -23.65 -7.35
CA ASP A 372 -8.02 -24.25 -7.33
C ASP A 372 -6.92 -23.25 -6.97
N LYS A 373 -7.16 -21.94 -7.18
CA LYS A 373 -6.20 -20.86 -6.95
C LYS A 373 -6.30 -20.22 -5.56
N ARG A 374 -7.39 -20.46 -4.81
CA ARG A 374 -7.60 -19.89 -3.47
C ARG A 374 -6.46 -20.18 -2.51
N ARG A 375 -5.92 -21.42 -2.54
CA ARG A 375 -4.77 -21.82 -1.71
C ARG A 375 -3.53 -20.99 -2.05
N LEU A 376 -3.18 -20.88 -3.33
CA LEU A 376 -2.00 -20.13 -3.78
C LEU A 376 -2.07 -18.68 -3.31
N VAL A 377 -3.18 -17.99 -3.58
CA VAL A 377 -3.37 -16.59 -3.16
C VAL A 377 -3.29 -16.47 -1.63
N GLY A 378 -3.94 -17.37 -0.90
CA GLY A 378 -3.95 -17.36 0.56
C GLY A 378 -2.58 -17.63 1.19
N GLU A 379 -1.70 -18.38 0.52
CA GLU A 379 -0.30 -18.57 0.92
C GLU A 379 0.52 -17.32 0.62
N LEU A 380 0.42 -16.78 -0.60
CA LEU A 380 1.19 -15.60 -1.02
C LEU A 380 0.87 -14.36 -0.17
N LEU A 381 -0.40 -14.12 0.19
CA LEU A 381 -0.78 -13.02 1.09
C LEU A 381 -0.20 -13.19 2.49
N VAL A 382 -0.10 -14.43 2.99
CA VAL A 382 0.54 -14.69 4.28
C VAL A 382 2.03 -14.43 4.18
N ASP A 383 2.69 -14.99 3.16
CA ASP A 383 4.13 -14.83 2.96
C ASP A 383 4.51 -13.35 2.78
N GLN A 384 3.69 -12.59 2.05
CA GLN A 384 3.86 -11.16 1.87
C GLN A 384 3.70 -10.36 3.17
N GLY A 385 2.62 -10.60 3.93
CA GLY A 385 2.38 -9.87 5.18
C GLY A 385 3.49 -10.06 6.20
N LYS A 386 4.08 -11.27 6.23
CA LYS A 386 5.26 -11.59 7.06
C LYS A 386 6.52 -10.87 6.59
N ASP A 387 6.75 -10.85 5.28
CA ASP A 387 7.94 -10.28 4.67
C ASP A 387 7.97 -8.75 4.78
N ILE A 388 6.83 -8.09 4.55
CA ILE A 388 6.67 -6.63 4.66
C ILE A 388 6.51 -6.18 6.12
N GLY A 389 6.06 -7.06 7.03
CA GLY A 389 5.80 -6.71 8.42
C GLY A 389 4.52 -5.89 8.62
N THR A 390 3.46 -6.19 7.85
CA THR A 390 2.17 -5.50 7.90
C THR A 390 1.00 -6.47 8.14
N PRO A 391 -0.02 -6.07 8.94
CA PRO A 391 -1.25 -6.83 9.07
C PRO A 391 -2.16 -6.75 7.81
N LEU A 392 -1.89 -5.84 6.88
CA LEU A 392 -2.78 -5.55 5.74
C LEU A 392 -2.99 -6.77 4.83
N SER A 393 -1.94 -7.53 4.51
CA SER A 393 -2.06 -8.72 3.66
C SER A 393 -2.90 -9.83 4.34
N PHE A 394 -2.84 -9.94 5.68
CA PHE A 394 -3.69 -10.85 6.44
C PHE A 394 -5.16 -10.39 6.45
N HIS A 395 -5.39 -9.09 6.52
CA HIS A 395 -6.73 -8.51 6.42
C HIS A 395 -7.34 -8.74 5.04
N ALA A 396 -6.58 -8.47 3.97
CA ALA A 396 -6.96 -8.78 2.60
C ALA A 396 -7.35 -10.26 2.44
N LYS A 397 -6.54 -11.18 2.98
CA LYS A 397 -6.87 -12.61 2.98
C LYS A 397 -8.19 -12.91 3.70
N THR A 398 -8.48 -12.22 4.79
CA THR A 398 -9.72 -12.40 5.55
C THR A 398 -10.94 -11.95 4.76
N ILE A 399 -10.86 -10.80 4.09
CA ILE A 399 -11.89 -10.28 3.17
C ILE A 399 -12.13 -11.30 2.05
N LEU A 400 -11.05 -11.70 1.36
CA LEU A 400 -11.13 -12.64 0.25
C LEU A 400 -11.71 -13.99 0.68
N ARG A 401 -11.38 -14.50 1.86
CA ARG A 401 -11.97 -15.75 2.37
C ARG A 401 -13.48 -15.62 2.58
N LYS A 402 -13.93 -14.52 3.20
CA LYS A 402 -15.37 -14.24 3.37
C LYS A 402 -16.07 -14.18 2.02
N PHE A 403 -15.46 -13.53 1.03
CA PHE A 403 -15.97 -13.46 -0.34
C PHE A 403 -16.03 -14.84 -1.02
N TRP A 404 -14.98 -15.66 -0.88
CA TRP A 404 -14.91 -17.02 -1.45
C TRP A 404 -15.96 -17.99 -0.91
N ASP A 405 -16.42 -17.77 0.32
CA ASP A 405 -17.49 -18.54 0.96
C ASP A 405 -18.89 -18.10 0.46
N GLY A 406 -18.98 -16.95 -0.23
CA GLY A 406 -20.19 -16.44 -0.85
C GLY A 406 -20.51 -17.12 -2.19
N THR A 407 -21.72 -16.85 -2.70
CA THR A 407 -22.20 -17.38 -3.99
C THR A 407 -22.03 -16.41 -5.15
N ASN A 408 -21.90 -15.12 -4.87
CA ASN A 408 -21.66 -14.09 -5.87
C ASN A 408 -20.15 -13.84 -6.00
N THR A 409 -19.66 -13.86 -7.23
CA THR A 409 -18.24 -13.67 -7.59
C THR A 409 -17.94 -12.31 -8.21
N ASP A 410 -18.88 -11.36 -8.12
CA ASP A 410 -18.74 -10.01 -8.65
C ASP A 410 -17.75 -9.17 -7.82
N TRP A 411 -17.04 -8.26 -8.49
CA TRP A 411 -16.00 -7.42 -7.90
C TRP A 411 -16.53 -6.57 -6.74
N ASP A 412 -17.66 -5.90 -6.94
CA ASP A 412 -18.25 -4.99 -5.93
C ASP A 412 -18.87 -5.75 -4.75
N VAL A 413 -19.13 -7.06 -4.88
CA VAL A 413 -19.52 -7.92 -3.75
C VAL A 413 -18.32 -8.28 -2.88
N CYS A 414 -17.13 -8.45 -3.48
CA CYS A 414 -15.90 -8.63 -2.71
C CYS A 414 -15.55 -7.37 -1.91
N PHE A 415 -15.80 -6.19 -2.49
CA PHE A 415 -15.49 -4.89 -1.89
C PHE A 415 -16.77 -4.10 -1.61
N ASP A 416 -17.58 -4.62 -0.70
CA ASP A 416 -18.87 -4.05 -0.25
C ASP A 416 -18.73 -2.71 0.51
N GLN A 417 -17.51 -2.35 0.88
CA GLN A 417 -17.16 -1.07 1.51
C GLN A 417 -15.72 -0.67 1.12
N PRO A 418 -15.31 0.59 1.35
CA PRO A 418 -13.95 1.03 1.02
C PRO A 418 -12.87 0.42 1.93
N TYR A 419 -12.12 -0.56 1.44
CA TYR A 419 -11.16 -1.33 2.26
C TYR A 419 -9.72 -0.80 2.29
N ALA A 420 -9.31 0.07 1.37
CA ALA A 420 -7.94 0.61 1.26
C ALA A 420 -6.83 -0.46 1.29
N LEU A 421 -6.87 -1.45 0.40
CA LEU A 421 -5.90 -2.55 0.38
C LEU A 421 -4.61 -2.21 -0.38
N VAL A 422 -3.92 -1.14 0.05
CA VAL A 422 -2.63 -0.67 -0.48
C VAL A 422 -1.57 -0.64 0.64
N ALA A 423 -0.47 -1.37 0.43
CA ALA A 423 0.60 -1.57 1.41
C ALA A 423 1.66 -0.46 1.41
#